data_AF-A0A2N1YM76-F1
#
_entry.id   AF-A0A2N1YM76-F1
#
_cell.length_a   1.000
_cell.length_b   1.000
_cell.length_c   1.000
_cell.angle_alpha   90.00
_cell.angle_beta   90.00
_cell.angle_gamma   90.00
#
_symmetry.space_group_name_H-M   'P 1'
#
loop_
_entity.id
_entity.type
_entity.pdbx_description
1 polymer ?
#
loop_
_entity_poly.entity_id
_entity_poly.type
_entity_poly.pdbx_seq_one_letter_code
_entity_poly.pdbx_strand_id
1 'polypeptide(L)'
;VGEQESGLLSMDLTMPAHFQTGIKIRPMDRWQFNVDAVWTDYKKWDEFAFEFDKATAVTALARLFTPGATPTSLAIPLGFQSTWNLAFGVQYDLTSRLQLRAGYEPRASAIPEDRRSPLVPINEARYYSLGLGYQWDRDTQIDLAIATLRSKDTIPSNTSCLANCTGIDNVVYNPYAGLDIATEATINMVGLAFRTSF
;
A
#
# COMPACT_ATOMS: atom_id res chain seq x y z
N VAL A 1 -27.39 -27.43 6.35
CA VAL A 1 -27.22 -26.06 5.81
C VAL A 1 -28.28 -25.19 6.48
N GLY A 2 -28.02 -24.37 7.47
CA GLY A 2 -26.83 -24.07 8.26
C GLY A 2 -27.31 -23.00 9.26
N GLU A 3 -27.17 -23.25 10.56
CA GLU A 3 -27.52 -22.24 11.55
C GLU A 3 -26.68 -21.00 11.29
N GLN A 4 -27.32 -19.83 11.27
CA GLN A 4 -26.63 -18.57 11.07
C GLN A 4 -25.79 -18.30 12.33
N GLU A 5 -24.49 -18.47 12.20
CA GLU A 5 -23.53 -18.13 13.25
C GLU A 5 -23.14 -16.65 13.11
N SER A 6 -23.16 -15.94 14.23
CA SER A 6 -22.79 -14.52 14.31
C SER A 6 -21.88 -14.32 15.51
N GLY A 7 -20.96 -13.37 15.44
CA GLY A 7 -20.03 -13.04 16.52
C GLY A 7 -19.30 -11.73 16.20
N LEU A 8 -18.63 -11.18 17.20
CA LEU A 8 -17.79 -10.00 17.04
C LEU A 8 -16.36 -10.45 16.72
N LEU A 9 -15.75 -9.77 15.75
CA LEU A 9 -14.37 -9.95 15.34
C LEU A 9 -13.64 -8.63 15.53
N SER A 10 -12.49 -8.67 16.20
CA SER A 10 -11.61 -7.50 16.40
C SER A 10 -10.17 -7.83 16.04
N MET A 11 -9.42 -6.81 15.66
CA MET A 11 -7.98 -6.88 15.41
C MET A 11 -7.36 -5.54 15.79
N ASP A 12 -6.28 -5.59 16.57
CA ASP A 12 -5.48 -4.41 16.88
C ASP A 12 -4.39 -4.23 15.81
N LEU A 13 -4.54 -3.20 14.98
CA LEU A 13 -3.58 -2.88 13.94
C LEU A 13 -2.74 -1.67 14.33
N THR A 14 -1.44 -1.90 14.59
CA THR A 14 -0.48 -0.80 14.79
C THR A 14 0.02 -0.31 13.43
N MET A 15 -0.11 0.99 13.16
CA MET A 15 0.41 1.56 11.92
C MET A 15 1.95 1.53 11.88
N PRO A 16 2.57 1.21 10.72
CA PRO A 16 4.02 1.21 10.56
C PRO A 16 4.65 2.57 10.87
N ALA A 17 5.88 2.54 11.38
CA ALA A 17 6.69 3.74 11.44
C ALA A 17 7.01 4.22 10.01
N HIS A 18 7.09 5.54 9.83
CA HIS A 18 7.39 6.18 8.55
C HIS A 18 8.44 7.27 8.75
N PHE A 19 9.41 7.33 7.86
CA PHE A 19 10.44 8.35 7.82
C PHE A 19 10.62 8.86 6.39
N GLN A 20 10.69 10.17 6.21
CA GLN A 20 10.96 10.77 4.92
C GLN A 20 11.96 11.92 5.09
N THR A 21 12.93 11.99 4.18
CA THR A 21 13.87 13.09 4.08
C THR A 21 14.15 13.40 2.61
N GLY A 22 14.59 14.61 2.30
CA GLY A 22 14.81 14.99 0.92
C GLY A 22 15.65 16.25 0.76
N ILE A 23 16.13 16.43 -0.47
CA ILE A 23 16.93 17.56 -0.87
C ILE A 23 16.20 18.28 -2.01
N LYS A 24 16.15 19.60 -1.90
CA LYS A 24 15.65 20.51 -2.93
C LYS A 24 16.81 21.31 -3.50
N ILE A 25 16.99 21.28 -4.81
CA ILE A 25 17.99 22.09 -5.52
C ILE A 25 17.32 22.99 -6.56
N ARG A 26 17.83 24.21 -6.70
CA ARG A 26 17.41 25.18 -7.73
C ARG A 26 18.63 25.65 -8.51
N PRO A 27 19.12 24.84 -9.46
CA PRO A 27 20.33 25.17 -10.22
C PRO A 27 20.12 26.36 -11.17
N MET A 28 18.87 26.69 -11.50
CA MET A 28 18.47 27.79 -12.37
C MET A 28 17.23 28.46 -11.78
N ASP A 29 17.01 29.75 -12.05
CA ASP A 29 15.93 30.54 -11.43
C ASP A 29 14.54 29.90 -11.60
N ARG A 30 14.31 29.26 -12.75
CA ARG A 30 13.01 28.69 -13.15
C ARG A 30 12.88 27.19 -12.92
N TRP A 31 13.96 26.51 -12.55
CA TRP A 31 13.99 25.06 -12.38
C TRP A 31 14.25 24.67 -10.94
N GLN A 32 13.42 23.78 -10.42
CA GLN A 32 13.61 23.15 -9.14
C GLN A 32 13.53 21.64 -9.28
N PHE A 33 14.44 20.95 -8.61
CA PHE A 33 14.47 19.50 -8.53
C PHE A 33 14.42 19.05 -7.08
N ASN A 34 13.67 17.99 -6.83
CA ASN A 34 13.50 17.37 -5.53
C ASN A 34 13.87 15.90 -5.63
N VAL A 35 14.61 15.40 -4.65
CA VAL A 35 14.82 13.97 -4.43
C VAL A 35 14.53 13.67 -2.97
N ASP A 36 13.58 12.78 -2.73
CA ASP A 36 13.16 12.35 -1.41
C ASP A 36 13.46 10.86 -1.24
N ALA A 37 13.98 10.48 -0.07
CA ALA A 37 14.06 9.11 0.38
C ALA A 37 12.94 8.85 1.40
N VAL A 38 12.14 7.83 1.13
CA VAL A 38 10.94 7.46 1.90
C VAL A 38 11.13 6.04 2.44
N TRP A 39 10.95 5.87 3.75
CA TRP A 39 11.01 4.59 4.44
C TRP A 39 9.72 4.30 5.20
N THR A 40 9.26 3.06 5.11
CA THR A 40 8.12 2.58 5.89
C THR A 40 8.42 1.20 6.48
N ASP A 41 8.13 1.02 7.77
CA ASP A 41 8.43 -0.21 8.53
C ASP A 41 7.32 -1.26 8.48
N TYR A 42 7.03 -1.79 7.30
CA TYR A 42 5.96 -2.79 7.16
C TYR A 42 6.24 -4.11 7.91
N LYS A 43 7.48 -4.35 8.37
CA LYS A 43 7.78 -5.46 9.32
C LYS A 43 6.97 -5.36 10.61
N LYS A 44 6.47 -4.17 10.96
CA LYS A 44 5.60 -4.00 12.11
C LYS A 44 4.30 -4.81 12.00
N TRP A 45 3.85 -5.10 10.78
CA TRP A 45 2.75 -6.03 10.49
C TRP A 45 3.31 -7.44 10.32
N ASP A 46 3.79 -8.02 11.42
CA ASP A 46 4.30 -9.40 11.43
C ASP A 46 3.17 -10.40 11.16
N GLU A 47 2.03 -10.19 11.82
CA GLU A 47 0.81 -10.97 11.66
C GLU A 47 -0.45 -10.11 11.81
N PHE A 48 -1.54 -10.58 11.22
CA PHE A 48 -2.89 -10.12 11.53
C PHE A 48 -3.52 -11.05 12.56
N ALA A 49 -3.58 -10.59 13.80
CA ALA A 49 -4.15 -11.29 14.94
C ALA A 49 -5.64 -10.93 15.11
N PHE A 50 -6.50 -11.91 14.83
CA PHE A 50 -7.94 -11.81 14.93
C PHE A 50 -8.41 -12.44 16.24
N GLU A 51 -9.17 -11.66 17.00
CA GLU A 51 -9.82 -12.08 18.24
C GLU A 51 -11.34 -12.14 18.04
N PHE A 52 -11.93 -13.25 18.47
CA PHE A 52 -13.36 -13.54 18.38
C PHE A 52 -13.96 -13.53 19.78
N ASP A 53 -15.15 -12.97 19.92
CA ASP A 53 -15.87 -12.94 21.20
C ASP A 53 -16.33 -14.33 21.69
N LYS A 54 -16.38 -15.31 20.80
CA LYS A 54 -16.75 -16.70 21.09
C LYS A 54 -16.19 -17.67 20.06
N ALA A 55 -16.24 -18.96 20.41
CA ALA A 55 -15.90 -20.03 19.49
C ALA A 55 -16.87 -20.07 18.31
N THR A 56 -16.32 -20.23 17.10
CA THR A 56 -17.07 -20.32 15.85
C THR A 56 -16.69 -21.55 15.06
N ALA A 57 -17.48 -21.92 14.07
CA ALA A 57 -17.11 -22.96 13.11
C ALA A 57 -15.80 -22.61 12.38
N VAL A 58 -15.56 -21.33 12.10
CA VAL A 58 -14.33 -20.83 11.46
C VAL A 58 -13.12 -21.10 12.35
N THR A 59 -13.16 -20.73 13.63
CA THR A 59 -12.04 -20.98 14.55
C THR A 59 -11.86 -22.46 14.85
N ALA A 60 -12.94 -23.24 14.89
CA ALA A 60 -12.87 -24.70 15.01
C ALA A 60 -12.12 -25.35 13.84
N LEU A 61 -12.37 -24.91 12.61
CA LEU A 61 -11.63 -25.35 11.42
C LEU A 61 -10.20 -24.84 11.43
N ALA A 62 -9.99 -23.56 11.78
CA ALA A 62 -8.66 -22.96 11.86
C ALA A 62 -7.74 -23.75 12.80
N ARG A 63 -8.23 -24.24 13.93
CA ARG A 63 -7.45 -25.08 14.86
C ARG A 63 -6.92 -26.38 14.27
N LEU A 64 -7.52 -26.89 13.20
CA LEU A 64 -7.07 -28.12 12.53
C LEU A 64 -5.93 -27.87 11.55
N PHE A 65 -5.84 -26.65 11.01
CA PHE A 65 -4.96 -26.34 9.88
C PHE A 65 -3.98 -25.21 10.16
N THR A 66 -4.21 -24.38 11.19
CA THR A 66 -3.38 -23.23 11.53
C THR A 66 -2.72 -23.43 12.88
N PRO A 67 -1.38 -23.61 12.93
CA PRO A 67 -0.64 -23.65 14.17
C PRO A 67 -0.91 -22.42 15.04
N GLY A 68 -1.17 -22.64 16.33
CA GLY A 68 -1.41 -21.54 17.29
C GLY A 68 -2.83 -20.97 17.31
N ALA A 69 -3.73 -21.40 16.41
CA ALA A 69 -5.14 -21.01 16.49
C ALA A 69 -5.80 -21.58 17.76
N THR A 70 -6.68 -20.79 18.37
CA THR A 70 -7.44 -21.17 19.56
C THR A 70 -8.95 -21.17 19.25
N PRO A 71 -9.84 -21.55 20.18
CA PRO A 71 -11.27 -21.42 19.95
C PRO A 71 -11.71 -19.99 19.64
N THR A 72 -10.98 -18.98 20.08
CA THR A 72 -11.37 -17.57 19.96
C THR A 72 -10.31 -16.69 19.30
N SER A 73 -9.22 -17.25 18.79
CA SER A 73 -8.16 -16.45 18.16
C SER A 73 -7.55 -17.15 16.94
N LEU A 74 -7.16 -16.33 15.98
CA LEU A 74 -6.56 -16.74 14.72
C LEU A 74 -5.52 -15.70 14.30
N ALA A 75 -4.29 -16.12 14.02
CA ALA A 75 -3.25 -15.25 13.49
C ALA A 75 -2.89 -15.64 12.05
N ILE A 76 -2.74 -14.64 11.18
CA ILE A 76 -2.26 -14.82 9.80
C ILE A 76 -0.88 -14.16 9.69
N PRO A 77 0.21 -14.95 9.58
CA PRO A 77 1.56 -14.39 9.44
C PRO A 77 1.73 -13.75 8.06
N LEU A 78 2.13 -12.49 8.03
CA LEU A 78 2.26 -11.71 6.80
C LEU A 78 3.67 -11.76 6.22
N GLY A 79 4.69 -11.65 7.08
CA GLY A 79 6.10 -11.66 6.65
C GLY A 79 6.47 -10.45 5.78
N PHE A 80 5.83 -9.29 5.98
CA PHE A 80 6.15 -8.08 5.20
C PHE A 80 7.52 -7.52 5.57
N GLN A 81 8.11 -6.77 4.64
CA GLN A 81 9.43 -6.17 4.78
C GLN A 81 9.37 -4.64 4.71
N SER A 82 10.20 -3.98 5.52
CA SER A 82 10.38 -2.54 5.47
C SER A 82 11.00 -2.15 4.13
N THR A 83 10.52 -1.07 3.52
CA THR A 83 10.95 -0.65 2.19
C THR A 83 11.51 0.76 2.21
N TRP A 84 12.46 1.01 1.32
CA TRP A 84 12.94 2.34 0.96
C TRP A 84 12.58 2.62 -0.49
N ASN A 85 12.02 3.79 -0.75
CA ASN A 85 11.71 4.28 -2.09
C ASN A 85 12.34 5.65 -2.29
N LEU A 86 12.72 5.96 -3.52
CA LEU A 86 13.16 7.30 -3.91
C LEU A 86 12.06 7.96 -4.73
N ALA A 87 11.66 9.16 -4.34
CA ALA A 87 10.75 10.00 -5.11
C ALA A 87 11.51 11.13 -5.77
N PHE A 88 11.22 11.37 -7.04
CA PHE A 88 11.85 12.39 -7.86
C PHE A 88 10.79 13.40 -8.28
N GLY A 89 11.07 14.68 -8.08
CA GLY A 89 10.18 15.77 -8.44
C GLY A 89 10.91 16.83 -9.27
N VAL A 90 10.21 17.41 -10.23
CA VAL A 90 10.67 18.59 -10.96
C VAL A 90 9.56 19.63 -10.98
N GLN A 91 9.95 20.89 -10.80
CA GLN A 91 9.09 22.05 -11.00
C GLN A 91 9.75 23.00 -12.01
N TYR A 92 8.93 23.50 -12.91
CA TYR A 92 9.27 24.55 -13.86
C TYR A 92 8.34 25.76 -13.70
N ASP A 93 8.93 26.91 -13.39
CA ASP A 93 8.19 28.16 -13.27
C ASP A 93 7.99 28.77 -14.67
N LEU A 94 6.83 28.49 -15.28
CA LEU A 94 6.48 28.91 -16.63
C LEU A 94 6.24 30.43 -16.73
N THR A 95 5.73 31.05 -15.67
CA THR A 95 5.67 32.52 -15.51
C THR A 95 5.88 32.88 -14.04
N SER A 96 5.81 34.17 -13.69
CA SER A 96 5.79 34.60 -12.28
C SER A 96 4.55 34.14 -11.51
N ARG A 97 3.52 33.63 -12.20
CA ARG A 97 2.27 33.14 -11.60
C ARG A 97 1.97 31.68 -11.86
N LEU A 98 2.60 31.06 -12.84
CA LEU A 98 2.26 29.71 -13.29
C LEU A 98 3.45 28.76 -13.13
N GLN A 99 3.22 27.66 -12.43
CA GLN A 99 4.20 26.63 -12.11
C GLN A 99 3.71 25.29 -12.60
N LEU A 100 4.57 24.53 -13.28
CA LEU A 100 4.30 23.17 -13.72
C LEU A 100 5.13 22.21 -12.88
N ARG A 101 4.54 21.08 -12.46
CA ARG A 101 5.20 20.07 -11.65
C ARG A 101 5.02 18.70 -12.26
N ALA A 102 6.05 17.87 -12.17
CA ALA A 102 5.98 16.46 -12.51
C ALA A 102 6.74 15.65 -11.45
N GLY A 103 6.27 14.44 -11.19
CA GLY A 103 6.87 13.54 -10.22
C GLY A 103 6.87 12.08 -10.68
N TYR A 104 7.86 11.34 -10.22
CA TYR A 104 7.99 9.91 -10.43
C TYR A 104 8.56 9.25 -9.18
N GLU A 105 7.94 8.16 -8.75
CA GLU A 105 8.40 7.38 -7.61
C GLU A 105 8.26 5.88 -7.95
N PRO A 106 9.37 5.17 -8.23
CA PRO A 106 9.38 3.72 -8.21
C PRO A 106 9.30 3.23 -6.77
N ARG A 107 8.38 2.30 -6.51
CA ARG A 107 8.14 1.72 -5.19
C ARG A 107 8.47 0.23 -5.21
N ALA A 108 9.38 -0.17 -4.35
CA ALA A 108 9.67 -1.58 -4.08
C ALA A 108 8.51 -2.23 -3.29
N SER A 109 8.31 -3.52 -3.51
CA SER A 109 7.29 -4.28 -2.79
C SER A 109 7.67 -4.48 -1.32
N ALA A 110 6.74 -4.15 -0.43
CA ALA A 110 6.81 -4.53 0.99
C ALA A 110 6.38 -5.99 1.21
N ILE A 111 5.81 -6.63 0.20
CA ILE A 111 5.32 -8.00 0.25
C ILE A 111 6.31 -8.88 -0.52
N PRO A 112 7.01 -9.81 0.14
CA PRO A 112 7.87 -10.79 -0.52
C PRO A 112 7.12 -11.65 -1.54
N GLU A 113 7.84 -12.23 -2.50
CA GLU A 113 7.25 -13.06 -3.57
C GLU A 113 6.44 -14.25 -3.04
N ASP A 114 6.87 -14.87 -1.94
CA ASP A 114 6.21 -16.00 -1.28
C ASP A 114 5.00 -15.59 -0.41
N ARG A 115 4.69 -14.30 -0.34
CA ARG A 115 3.62 -13.71 0.47
C ARG A 115 2.65 -12.84 -0.33
N ARG A 116 2.78 -12.75 -1.64
CA ARG A 116 1.91 -11.90 -2.48
C ARG A 116 0.46 -12.36 -2.44
N SER A 117 -0.50 -11.43 -2.38
CA SER A 117 -1.91 -11.77 -2.26
C SER A 117 -2.80 -10.89 -3.13
N PRO A 118 -3.83 -11.45 -3.80
CA PRO A 118 -4.77 -10.65 -4.58
C PRO A 118 -5.62 -9.69 -3.73
N LEU A 119 -5.73 -9.90 -2.40
CA LEU A 119 -6.38 -8.92 -1.52
C LEU A 119 -5.57 -7.63 -1.36
N VAL A 120 -4.25 -7.68 -1.52
CA VAL A 120 -3.36 -6.52 -1.48
C VAL A 120 -2.59 -6.46 -2.80
N PRO A 121 -3.23 -6.02 -3.90
CA PRO A 121 -2.66 -6.09 -5.26
C PRO A 121 -1.63 -4.98 -5.53
N ILE A 122 -0.99 -4.44 -4.50
CA ILE A 122 -0.01 -3.35 -4.57
C ILE A 122 1.33 -3.90 -4.09
N ASN A 123 2.08 -4.47 -5.02
CA ASN A 123 3.42 -4.99 -4.79
C ASN A 123 4.44 -3.95 -5.26
N GLU A 124 5.27 -4.28 -6.24
CA GLU A 124 6.06 -3.26 -6.94
C GLU A 124 5.14 -2.31 -7.71
N ALA A 125 5.32 -1.02 -7.49
CA ALA A 125 4.45 -0.01 -8.07
C ALA A 125 5.25 1.14 -8.68
N ARG A 126 4.65 1.78 -9.67
CA ARG A 126 5.16 3.01 -10.28
C ARG A 126 4.14 4.11 -10.06
N TYR A 127 4.56 5.18 -9.39
CA TYR A 127 3.75 6.35 -9.17
C TYR A 127 4.21 7.49 -10.07
N TYR A 128 3.27 8.10 -10.78
CA TYR A 128 3.48 9.25 -11.65
C TYR A 128 2.54 10.37 -11.23
N SER A 129 3.03 11.60 -11.23
CA SER A 129 2.22 12.77 -10.91
C SER A 129 2.50 13.94 -11.85
N LEU A 130 1.47 14.73 -12.09
CA LEU A 130 1.54 16.02 -12.76
C LEU A 130 0.79 17.05 -11.90
N GLY A 131 1.28 18.28 -11.89
CA GLY A 131 0.67 19.35 -11.12
C GLY A 131 0.81 20.71 -11.77
N LEU A 132 -0.11 21.59 -11.42
CA LEU A 132 -0.15 22.98 -11.85
C LEU A 132 -0.38 23.85 -10.62
N GLY A 133 0.50 24.83 -10.40
CA GLY A 133 0.32 25.87 -9.40
C GLY A 133 0.04 27.20 -10.09
N TYR A 134 -0.98 27.91 -9.64
CA TYR A 134 -1.36 29.23 -10.15
C TYR A 134 -1.52 30.24 -9.02
N GLN A 135 -0.73 31.30 -9.08
CA GLN A 135 -0.84 32.47 -8.22
C GLN A 135 -1.90 33.41 -8.79
N TRP A 136 -3.09 33.42 -8.20
CA TRP A 136 -4.22 34.21 -8.69
C TRP A 136 -4.01 35.70 -8.44
N ASP A 137 -3.68 36.06 -7.20
CA ASP A 137 -3.31 37.40 -6.75
C ASP A 137 -2.15 37.30 -5.73
N ARG A 138 -1.87 38.33 -4.92
CA ARG A 138 -0.73 38.29 -3.97
C ARG A 138 -0.94 37.30 -2.81
N ASP A 139 -2.19 37.02 -2.49
CA ASP A 139 -2.57 36.32 -1.27
C ASP A 139 -3.18 34.95 -1.55
N THR A 140 -3.56 34.69 -2.81
CA THR A 140 -4.32 33.52 -3.24
C THR A 140 -3.54 32.63 -4.19
N GLN A 141 -3.41 31.36 -3.81
CA GLN A 141 -2.80 30.31 -4.62
C GLN A 141 -3.79 29.15 -4.85
N ILE A 142 -3.78 28.63 -6.08
CA ILE A 142 -4.53 27.47 -6.50
C ILE A 142 -3.54 26.40 -6.98
N ASP A 143 -3.65 25.18 -6.47
CA ASP A 143 -2.88 24.04 -6.94
C ASP A 143 -3.81 22.92 -7.43
N LEU A 144 -3.51 22.39 -8.61
CA LEU A 144 -4.16 21.24 -9.21
C LEU A 144 -3.13 20.12 -9.33
N ALA A 145 -3.54 18.89 -9.06
CA ALA A 145 -2.70 17.71 -9.21
C ALA A 145 -3.49 16.54 -9.78
N ILE A 146 -2.83 15.76 -10.63
CA ILE A 146 -3.30 14.44 -11.05
C ILE A 146 -2.16 13.45 -10.83
N ALA A 147 -2.52 12.24 -10.42
CA ALA A 147 -1.54 11.19 -10.18
C ALA A 147 -2.10 9.81 -10.52
N THR A 148 -1.22 8.90 -10.89
CA THR A 148 -1.56 7.48 -11.12
C THR A 148 -0.51 6.59 -10.49
N LEU A 149 -0.96 5.60 -9.72
CA LEU A 149 -0.14 4.51 -9.21
C LEU A 149 -0.51 3.25 -9.96
N ARG A 150 0.49 2.54 -10.49
CA ARG A 150 0.29 1.29 -11.22
C ARG A 150 1.14 0.18 -10.63
N SER A 151 0.50 -0.93 -10.27
CA SER A 151 1.10 -2.17 -9.82
C SER A 151 0.61 -3.29 -10.74
N LYS A 152 1.53 -4.12 -11.22
CA LYS A 152 1.21 -5.32 -12.01
C LYS A 152 2.08 -6.44 -11.49
N ASP A 153 1.49 -7.62 -11.40
CA ASP A 153 2.18 -8.75 -10.84
C ASP A 153 1.61 -10.09 -11.28
N THR A 154 2.43 -11.13 -11.17
CA THR A 154 2.06 -12.51 -11.45
C THR A 154 2.53 -13.39 -10.31
N ILE A 155 1.61 -14.19 -9.77
CA ILE A 155 1.85 -15.15 -8.71
C ILE A 155 1.67 -16.54 -9.34
N PRO A 156 2.76 -17.23 -9.73
CA PRO A 156 2.67 -18.56 -10.29
C PRO A 156 2.07 -19.55 -9.30
N SER A 157 1.46 -20.61 -9.79
CA SER A 157 0.87 -21.67 -8.97
C SER A 157 1.84 -22.17 -7.89
N ASN A 158 1.32 -22.33 -6.67
CA ASN A 158 2.07 -22.86 -5.52
C ASN A 158 3.33 -22.06 -5.13
N THR A 159 3.29 -20.73 -5.24
CA THR A 159 4.43 -19.87 -4.88
C THR A 159 4.17 -18.93 -3.72
N SER A 160 2.93 -18.53 -3.46
CA SER A 160 2.59 -17.62 -2.36
C SER A 160 1.61 -18.23 -1.37
N CYS A 161 1.99 -18.27 -0.09
CA CYS A 161 1.16 -18.89 0.94
C CYS A 161 0.06 -17.98 1.50
N LEU A 162 0.01 -16.72 1.05
CA LEU A 162 -1.14 -15.83 1.23
C LEU A 162 -2.06 -15.80 0.00
N ALA A 163 -1.92 -16.74 -0.92
CA ALA A 163 -2.75 -16.79 -2.13
C ALA A 163 -3.03 -18.21 -2.67
N ASN A 164 -1.98 -18.98 -3.00
CA ASN A 164 -2.10 -20.18 -3.84
C ASN A 164 -1.21 -21.39 -3.47
N CYS A 165 -0.55 -21.40 -2.30
CA CYS A 165 0.16 -22.59 -1.82
C CYS A 165 -0.78 -23.80 -1.71
N THR A 166 -0.30 -25.00 -2.04
CA THR A 166 -1.11 -26.23 -2.02
C THR A 166 -1.06 -26.99 -0.69
N GLY A 167 -0.28 -26.48 0.27
CA GLY A 167 -0.15 -27.05 1.62
C GLY A 167 -1.46 -27.01 2.42
N ILE A 168 -1.71 -28.09 3.17
CA ILE A 168 -2.91 -28.25 4.02
C ILE A 168 -2.91 -27.35 5.26
N ASP A 169 -1.78 -26.75 5.58
CA ASP A 169 -1.57 -25.81 6.69
C ASP A 169 -1.95 -24.36 6.36
N ASN A 170 -2.33 -24.09 5.11
CA ASN A 170 -2.65 -22.73 4.61
C ASN A 170 -4.15 -22.54 4.31
N VAL A 171 -5.02 -23.36 4.93
CA VAL A 171 -6.46 -23.43 4.60
C VAL A 171 -7.24 -22.17 5.00
N VAL A 172 -6.82 -21.49 6.07
CA VAL A 172 -7.57 -20.33 6.59
C VAL A 172 -7.58 -19.17 5.60
N TYR A 173 -6.52 -18.99 4.81
CA TYR A 173 -6.43 -17.91 3.83
C TYR A 173 -5.75 -18.36 2.53
N ASN A 174 -6.35 -19.42 1.96
CA ASN A 174 -5.96 -20.23 0.79
C ASN A 174 -6.88 -20.19 -0.47
N PRO A 175 -7.47 -19.07 -0.91
CA PRO A 175 -8.62 -19.12 -1.84
C PRO A 175 -8.31 -19.63 -3.26
N TYR A 176 -7.04 -19.66 -3.67
CA TYR A 176 -6.62 -19.97 -5.05
C TYR A 176 -5.58 -21.09 -5.11
N ALA A 177 -5.58 -22.02 -4.16
CA ALA A 177 -4.62 -23.11 -4.07
C ALA A 177 -4.38 -23.80 -5.43
N GLY A 178 -3.12 -23.80 -5.89
CA GLY A 178 -2.71 -24.44 -7.14
C GLY A 178 -3.04 -23.67 -8.43
N LEU A 179 -3.56 -22.45 -8.34
CA LEU A 179 -3.85 -21.60 -9.52
C LEU A 179 -2.78 -20.53 -9.73
N ASP A 180 -2.51 -20.21 -11.00
CA ASP A 180 -1.78 -19.00 -11.36
C ASP A 180 -2.68 -17.77 -11.20
N ILE A 181 -2.12 -16.68 -10.66
CA ILE A 181 -2.85 -15.43 -10.44
C ILE A 181 -2.11 -14.29 -11.12
N ALA A 182 -2.84 -13.45 -11.84
CA ALA A 182 -2.34 -12.17 -12.33
C ALA A 182 -3.12 -11.04 -11.64
N THR A 183 -2.40 -10.05 -11.11
CA THR A 183 -3.01 -8.89 -10.45
C THR A 183 -2.58 -7.61 -11.13
N GLU A 184 -3.53 -6.69 -11.33
CA GLU A 184 -3.28 -5.34 -11.78
C GLU A 184 -4.06 -4.37 -10.90
N ALA A 185 -3.36 -3.41 -10.30
CA ALA A 185 -3.96 -2.34 -9.51
C ALA A 185 -3.55 -1.00 -10.13
N THR A 186 -4.55 -0.19 -10.47
CA THR A 186 -4.35 1.19 -10.92
C THR A 186 -5.17 2.12 -10.03
N ILE A 187 -4.49 3.04 -9.35
CA ILE A 187 -5.12 4.06 -8.52
C ILE A 187 -4.89 5.41 -9.19
N ASN A 188 -5.98 6.10 -9.54
CA ASN A 188 -5.91 7.45 -10.08
C ASN A 188 -6.37 8.45 -9.02
N MET A 189 -5.63 9.53 -8.86
CA MET A 189 -5.85 10.56 -7.85
C MET A 189 -5.97 11.91 -8.53
N VAL A 190 -6.88 12.74 -8.02
CA VAL A 190 -7.04 14.14 -8.41
C VAL A 190 -7.03 14.97 -7.13
N GLY A 191 -6.25 16.04 -7.12
CA GLY A 191 -6.13 16.97 -6.01
C GLY A 191 -6.39 18.40 -6.45
N LEU A 192 -7.11 19.15 -5.63
CA LEU A 192 -7.28 20.58 -5.73
C LEU A 192 -6.99 21.18 -4.34
N ALA A 193 -6.15 22.19 -4.29
CA ALA A 193 -5.93 22.98 -3.09
C ALA A 193 -6.13 24.46 -3.41
N PHE A 194 -6.83 25.15 -2.52
CA PHE A 194 -7.02 26.59 -2.55
C PHE A 194 -6.47 27.15 -1.23
N ARG A 195 -5.55 28.11 -1.29
CA ARG A 195 -4.94 28.74 -0.13
C ARG A 195 -5.01 30.25 -0.26
N THR A 196 -5.45 30.91 0.81
CA THR A 196 -5.48 32.37 0.89
C THR A 196 -4.90 32.80 2.25
N SER A 197 -4.06 33.85 2.26
CA SER A 197 -3.52 34.47 3.49
C SER A 197 -4.14 35.84 3.73
N PHE A 198 -4.49 36.16 4.98
CA PHE A 198 -5.08 37.44 5.39
C PHE A 198 -4.12 38.24 6.25
#